data_AF-A0A936WBG5-F1
#
_entry.id   AF-A0A936WBG5-F1
#
_cell.length_a   1.000
_cell.length_b   1.000
_cell.length_c   1.000
_cell.angle_alpha   90.00
_cell.angle_beta   90.00
_cell.angle_gamma   90.00
#
_symmetry.space_group_name_H-M   'P 1'
#
loop_
_entity.id
_entity.type
_entity.pdbx_description
1 polymer ?
#
loop_
_entity_poly.entity_id
_entity_poly.type
_entity_poly.pdbx_seq_one_letter_code
_entity_poly.pdbx_strand_id
1 'polypeptide(L)' 'MNVIFLLIAASSVVAGVFLAGFIWAVKNDQYEDDRSPAVRMLAENDMPSHPSETK' A
#
# COMPACT_ATOMS: atom_id res chain seq x y z
N MET A 1 -32.93 26.31 5.18
CA MET A 1 -32.94 25.01 5.92
C MET A 1 -32.82 23.81 5.01
N ASN A 2 -33.47 23.77 3.84
CA ASN A 2 -33.31 22.67 2.85
C ASN A 2 -31.85 22.44 2.39
N VAL A 3 -31.11 23.52 2.18
CA VAL A 3 -29.70 23.47 1.73
C VAL A 3 -28.79 22.74 2.73
N ILE A 4 -29.06 22.85 4.05
CA ILE A 4 -28.24 22.19 5.07
C ILE A 4 -28.35 20.67 4.95
N PHE A 5 -29.54 20.13 4.68
CA PHE A 5 -29.73 18.71 4.46
C PHE A 5 -29.00 18.21 3.20
N LEU A 6 -28.98 19.01 2.13
CA LEU A 6 -28.20 18.71 0.92
C LEU A 6 -26.70 18.65 1.23
N LEU A 7 -26.16 19.62 1.99
CA LEU A 7 -24.75 19.63 2.36
C LEU A 7 -24.37 18.45 3.24
N ILE A 8 -25.22 18.08 4.20
CA ILE A 8 -25.00 16.92 5.08
C ILE A 8 -24.99 15.63 4.25
N ALA A 9 -25.93 15.46 3.31
CA ALA A 9 -25.96 14.30 2.44
C ALA A 9 -24.70 14.24 1.55
N ALA A 10 -24.32 15.36 0.93
CA ALA A 10 -23.14 15.45 0.08
C ALA A 10 -21.85 15.14 0.86
N SER A 11 -21.67 15.69 2.06
CA SER A 11 -20.48 15.41 2.88
C SER A 11 -20.45 13.97 3.38
N SER A 12 -21.60 13.39 3.71
CA SER A 12 -21.72 11.99 4.12
C SER A 12 -21.35 11.04 2.98
N VAL A 13 -21.77 11.35 1.74
CA VAL A 13 -21.41 10.58 0.55
C VAL A 13 -19.90 10.65 0.31
N VAL A 14 -19.31 11.85 0.34
CA VAL A 14 -17.86 12.02 0.17
C VAL A 14 -17.09 11.25 1.24
N ALA A 15 -17.49 11.36 2.51
CA ALA A 15 -16.87 10.63 3.60
C ALA A 15 -17.00 9.11 3.43
N GLY A 16 -18.17 8.62 3.00
CA GLY A 16 -18.41 7.21 2.74
C GLY A 16 -17.56 6.65 1.60
N VAL A 17 -17.42 7.40 0.50
CA VAL A 17 -16.56 7.04 -0.63
C VAL A 17 -15.10 6.97 -0.17
N PHE A 18 -14.64 7.95 0.61
CA PHE A 18 -13.27 8.00 1.12
C PHE A 18 -12.98 6.81 2.04
N LEU A 19 -13.92 6.49 2.95
CA LEU A 19 -13.81 5.35 3.86
C LEU A 19 -13.81 4.02 3.11
N ALA A 20 -14.68 3.85 2.11
CA ALA A 20 -14.74 2.64 1.30
C ALA A 20 -13.45 2.44 0.49
N GLY A 21 -12.91 3.53 -0.11
CA GLY A 21 -11.63 3.51 -0.80
C GLY A 21 -10.47 3.16 0.13
N PHE A 22 -10.46 3.71 1.34
CA PHE A 22 -9.46 3.38 2.37
C PHE A 22 -9.49 1.89 2.75
N ILE A 23 -10.68 1.33 3.03
CA ILE A 23 -10.83 -0.09 3.35
C ILE A 23 -10.39 -0.97 2.17
N TRP A 24 -10.72 -0.59 0.95
CA TRP A 24 -10.30 -1.32 -0.24
C TRP A 24 -8.78 -1.31 -0.41
N ALA A 25 -8.12 -0.16 -0.23
CA ALA A 25 -6.67 -0.02 -0.33
C ALA A 25 -5.93 -0.87 0.73
N VAL A 26 -6.38 -0.83 1.98
CA VAL A 26 -5.81 -1.65 3.06
C VAL A 26 -5.98 -3.14 2.78
N LYS A 27 -7.13 -3.55 2.24
CA LYS A 27 -7.41 -4.95 1.92
C LYS A 27 -6.67 -5.45 0.66
N ASN A 28 -6.17 -4.55 -0.18
CA ASN A 28 -5.45 -4.92 -1.40
C ASN A 28 -3.95 -5.15 -1.15
N ASP A 29 -3.55 -5.41 0.10
CA ASP A 29 -2.20 -5.84 0.46
C ASP A 29 -1.09 -4.92 -0.10
N GLN A 30 -1.37 -3.61 -0.15
CA GLN A 30 -0.40 -2.60 -0.57
C GLN A 30 0.86 -2.56 0.32
N TYR A 31 0.81 -3.26 1.46
CA TYR A 31 1.88 -3.39 2.44
C TYR A 31 2.70 -4.67 2.28
N GLU A 32 2.42 -5.54 1.31
CA GLU A 32 3.21 -6.76 1.07
C GLU A 32 4.65 -6.45 0.59
N ASP A 33 4.88 -5.25 0.03
CA ASP A 33 6.22 -4.78 -0.36
C ASP A 33 6.96 -4.06 0.79
N ASP A 34 6.86 -4.62 2.01
CA ASP A 34 7.57 -4.11 3.20
C ASP A 34 9.04 -4.55 3.23
N ARG A 35 9.45 -5.42 2.29
CA ARG A 35 10.84 -5.87 2.12
C ARG A 35 11.58 -4.89 1.21
N SER A 36 12.04 -3.81 1.83
CA SER A 36 12.95 -2.83 1.24
C SER A 36 14.09 -3.48 0.44
N PRO A 37 14.44 -2.93 -0.75
CA PRO A 37 15.58 -3.39 -1.54
C PRO A 37 16.88 -3.49 -0.75
N ALA A 38 17.08 -2.66 0.27
CA ALA A 38 18.27 -2.69 1.11
C ALA A 38 18.37 -3.98 1.94
N VAL A 39 17.26 -4.50 2.47
CA VAL A 39 17.24 -5.76 3.23
C VAL A 39 17.52 -6.94 2.32
N ARG A 40 16.99 -6.90 1.10
CA ARG A 40 17.24 -7.88 0.06
C ARG A 40 18.73 -7.90 -0.34
N MET A 41 19.32 -6.73 -0.60
CA MET A 41 20.74 -6.60 -0.93
C MET A 41 21.68 -7.01 0.21
N LEU A 42 21.34 -6.71 1.48
CA LEU A 42 22.13 -7.18 2.64
C LEU A 42 22.05 -8.70 2.82
N ALA A 43 20.85 -9.29 2.66
CA ALA A 43 20.65 -10.74 2.77
C ALA A 43 21.30 -11.53 1.62
N GLU A 44 21.35 -10.95 0.42
CA GLU A 44 22.04 -11.52 -0.75
C GLU A 44 23.57 -11.46 -0.59
N ASN A 45 24.10 -10.49 0.17
CA ASN A 45 25.54 -10.34 0.45
C ASN A 45 26.07 -11.37 1.46
N ASP A 46 25.19 -11.96 2.27
CA ASP A 46 25.52 -13.07 3.20
C ASP A 46 25.45 -14.45 2.51
N MET A 47 24.94 -14.54 1.27
CA MET A 47 25.11 -15.75 0.47
C MET A 47 26.52 -15.76 -0.12
N PRO A 48 27.31 -16.84 0.08
CA PRO A 48 28.60 -16.95 -0.58
C PRO A 48 28.35 -16.94 -2.09
N SER A 49 28.86 -15.91 -2.75
CA SER A 49 28.93 -15.78 -4.20
C SER A 49 29.22 -17.13 -4.83
N HIS A 50 28.32 -17.60 -5.69
CA HIS A 50 28.45 -18.84 -6.44
C HIS A 50 29.87 -18.95 -7.03
N PRO A 51 30.58 -20.08 -6.84
CA PRO A 51 31.75 -20.35 -7.65
C PRO A 51 31.25 -20.82 -9.01
N SER A 52 31.39 -19.99 -10.05
CA SER A 52 32.04 -20.40 -11.30
C SER A 52 31.97 -19.27 -12.30
N GLU A 53 33.02 -18.46 -12.30
CA GLU A 53 33.59 -17.98 -13.54
C GLU A 53 34.55 -19.08 -14.01
N THR A 54 34.08 -19.95 -14.92
CA THR A 54 34.97 -20.77 -15.74
C THR A 54 34.45 -20.72 -17.18
N LYS A 55 34.98 -19.73 -17.91
CA LYS A 55 35.17 -19.70 -19.37
C LYS A 55 33.95 -19.74 -20.30
#